data_AF-A0A924T724-F1
#
_entry.id   AF-A0A924T724-F1
#
_cell.length_a   1.000
_cell.length_b   1.000
_cell.length_c   1.000
_cell.angle_alpha   90.00
_cell.angle_beta   90.00
_cell.angle_gamma   90.00
#
_symmetry.space_group_name_H-M   'P 1'
#
loop_
_entity.id
_entity.type
_entity.pdbx_description
1 polymer ?
#
loop_
_entity_poly.entity_id
_entity_poly.type
_entity_poly.pdbx_seq_one_letter_code
_entity_poly.pdbx_strand_id
1 'polypeptide(L)'
;MIRIATAGFQHESNTFSKIPASLDLWERSGILEGDAIRAEYESSQSTLAGFFALEKEDPDVCVVPLVFTRLMPMGAMTTEAVEHIMRRVTDAIRDNGPWDAVLLPLHGAAVSVPYRDADGEMVRRVRELVGPDVPIG
;
A
#
# COMPACT_ATOMS: atom_id res chain seq x y z
N MET A 1 -12.79 -14.52 -14.04
CA MET A 1 -11.77 -13.47 -13.88
C MET A 1 -11.59 -13.21 -12.39
N ILE A 2 -10.43 -13.58 -11.86
CA ILE A 2 -10.00 -13.35 -10.48
C ILE A 2 -9.55 -11.89 -10.37
N ARG A 3 -10.15 -11.13 -9.46
CA ARG A 3 -9.83 -9.71 -9.21
C ARG A 3 -8.99 -9.58 -7.94
N ILE A 4 -7.76 -9.14 -8.12
CA ILE A 4 -6.80 -8.95 -7.02
C ILE A 4 -6.56 -7.46 -6.84
N ALA A 5 -6.90 -6.89 -5.68
CA ALA A 5 -6.54 -5.51 -5.39
C ALA A 5 -5.03 -5.40 -5.08
N THR A 6 -4.37 -4.34 -5.55
CA THR A 6 -3.07 -3.93 -5.01
C THR A 6 -3.12 -2.49 -4.52
N ALA A 7 -2.83 -2.30 -3.22
CA ALA A 7 -2.88 -1.00 -2.58
C ALA A 7 -1.98 -0.97 -1.33
N GLY A 8 -1.30 0.13 -1.05
CA GLY A 8 -0.48 0.23 0.15
C GLY A 8 0.50 1.38 0.16
N PHE A 9 1.50 1.27 1.03
CA PHE A 9 2.59 2.23 1.12
C PHE A 9 3.92 1.53 1.40
N GLN A 10 5.02 2.20 1.07
CA GLN A 10 6.36 1.77 1.48
C GLN A 10 7.09 2.87 2.24
N HIS A 11 7.56 2.52 3.43
CA HIS A 11 8.42 3.38 4.23
C HIS A 11 9.25 2.54 5.19
N GLU A 12 10.51 2.93 5.36
CA GLU A 12 11.41 2.38 6.36
C GLU A 12 11.69 3.46 7.41
N SER A 13 11.43 3.16 8.68
CA SER A 13 11.61 4.14 9.75
C SER A 13 12.92 3.97 10.49
N ASN A 14 13.70 5.04 10.55
CA ASN A 14 14.75 5.24 11.54
C ASN A 14 14.21 6.11 12.68
N THR A 15 13.83 5.49 13.80
CA THR A 15 13.23 6.19 14.95
C THR A 15 14.15 7.17 15.67
N PHE A 16 15.46 7.19 15.36
CA PHE A 16 16.41 8.19 15.85
C PHE A 16 16.50 9.43 14.95
N SER A 17 15.90 9.39 13.75
CA SER A 17 15.87 10.54 12.84
C SER A 17 15.02 11.66 13.44
N LYS A 18 15.52 12.90 13.31
CA LYS A 18 14.79 14.11 13.72
C LYS A 18 13.77 14.60 12.69
N ILE A 19 13.81 14.05 11.48
CA ILE A 19 12.90 14.42 10.39
C ILE A 19 11.78 13.38 10.36
N PRO A 20 10.56 13.71 10.80
CA PRO A 20 9.44 12.78 10.75
C PRO A 20 8.95 12.62 9.31
N ALA A 21 8.37 11.46 9.00
CA ALA A 21 7.62 11.22 7.77
C ALA A 21 6.26 11.94 7.86
N SER A 22 6.27 13.26 7.67
CA SER A 22 5.08 14.13 7.71
C SER A 22 4.20 13.97 6.47
N LEU A 23 2.92 14.35 6.59
CA LEU A 23 1.97 14.24 5.48
C LEU A 23 2.44 15.04 4.26
N ASP A 24 2.94 16.27 4.44
CA ASP A 24 3.50 17.09 3.35
C ASP A 24 4.64 16.39 2.60
N LEU A 25 5.50 15.61 3.29
CA LEU A 25 6.56 14.85 2.62
C LEU A 25 6.01 13.69 1.80
N TRP A 26 4.96 13.02 2.29
CA TRP A 26 4.25 11.99 1.55
C TRP A 26 3.55 12.55 0.30
N GLU A 27 2.85 13.67 0.44
CA GLU A 27 2.17 14.35 -0.67
C GLU A 27 3.16 14.79 -1.75
N ARG A 28 4.32 15.33 -1.35
CA ARG A 28 5.41 15.70 -2.27
C ARG A 28 6.08 14.50 -2.95
N SER A 29 6.16 13.37 -2.26
CA SER A 29 6.70 12.12 -2.81
C SER A 29 5.77 11.51 -3.87
N GLY A 30 4.48 11.85 -3.80
CA GLY A 30 3.45 11.38 -4.70
C GLY A 30 2.62 10.24 -4.10
N ILE A 31 1.30 10.42 -4.15
CA ILE A 31 0.32 9.38 -3.88
C ILE A 31 -0.32 9.05 -5.23
N LEU A 32 0.07 7.90 -5.79
CA LEU A 32 -0.38 7.46 -7.10
C LEU A 32 -1.66 6.65 -6.97
N GLU A 33 -2.51 6.74 -7.99
CA GLU A 33 -3.79 6.05 -8.06
C GLU A 33 -3.97 5.38 -9.43
N GLY A 34 -4.64 4.23 -9.46
CA GLY A 34 -5.02 3.55 -10.71
C GLY A 34 -3.87 3.35 -11.69
N ASP A 35 -4.10 3.73 -12.94
CA ASP A 35 -3.15 3.55 -14.05
C ASP A 35 -1.84 4.32 -13.88
N ALA A 36 -1.80 5.37 -13.05
CA ALA A 36 -0.56 6.06 -12.74
C ALA A 36 0.45 5.15 -12.02
N ILE A 37 -0.06 4.19 -11.22
CA ILE A 37 0.78 3.19 -10.55
C ILE A 37 1.39 2.23 -11.58
N ARG A 38 0.60 1.79 -12.58
CA ARG A 38 1.11 0.93 -13.67
C ARG A 38 2.15 1.65 -14.50
N ALA A 39 1.86 2.88 -14.92
CA ALA A 39 2.77 3.69 -15.72
C ALA A 39 4.15 3.86 -15.04
N GLU A 40 4.17 4.00 -13.71
CA GLU A 40 5.41 4.13 -12.94
C GLU A 40 6.12 2.79 -12.70
N TYR A 41 5.36 1.74 -12.33
CA TYR A 41 5.96 0.54 -11.73
C TYR A 41 5.94 -0.70 -12.61
N GLU A 42 5.12 -0.80 -13.66
CA GLU A 42 4.94 -2.06 -14.41
C GLU A 42 6.24 -2.57 -15.05
N SER A 43 7.06 -1.68 -15.60
CA SER A 43 8.37 -2.03 -16.18
C SER A 43 9.54 -1.92 -15.19
N SER A 44 9.26 -1.69 -13.90
CA SER A 44 10.29 -1.53 -12.86
C SER A 44 10.82 -2.88 -12.35
N GLN A 45 11.64 -2.85 -11.31
CA GLN A 45 12.09 -4.03 -10.55
C GLN A 45 11.50 -4.05 -9.13
N SER A 46 10.38 -3.37 -8.94
CA SER A 46 9.69 -3.29 -7.64
C SER A 46 8.76 -4.50 -7.42
N THR A 47 8.30 -4.67 -6.18
CA THR A 47 7.26 -5.65 -5.82
C THR A 47 6.01 -5.52 -6.70
N LEU A 48 5.61 -4.29 -7.04
CA LEU A 48 4.46 -4.01 -7.90
C LEU A 48 4.64 -4.58 -9.32
N ALA A 49 5.84 -4.50 -9.89
CA ALA A 49 6.13 -5.10 -11.20
C ALA A 49 5.90 -6.62 -11.17
N GLY A 50 6.31 -7.28 -10.08
CA GLY A 50 6.05 -8.70 -9.86
C GLY A 50 4.56 -9.02 -9.75
N PHE A 51 3.78 -8.18 -9.07
CA PHE A 51 2.33 -8.34 -8.99
C PHE A 51 1.67 -8.22 -10.37
N PHE A 52 2.02 -7.20 -11.16
CA PHE A 52 1.46 -7.02 -12.50
C PHE A 52 1.88 -8.12 -13.49
N ALA A 53 3.02 -8.77 -13.27
CA ALA A 53 3.46 -9.88 -14.10
C ALA A 53 2.50 -11.10 -14.05
N LEU A 54 1.71 -11.25 -12.98
CA LEU A 54 0.72 -12.33 -12.84
C LEU A 54 -0.29 -12.35 -13.99
N GLU A 55 -0.69 -11.18 -14.51
CA GLU A 55 -1.65 -11.08 -15.62
C GLU A 55 -1.09 -11.66 -16.93
N LYS A 56 0.24 -11.76 -17.05
CA LYS A 56 0.92 -12.38 -18.20
C LYS A 56 1.02 -13.90 -18.05
N GLU A 57 1.00 -14.39 -16.82
CA GLU A 57 1.08 -15.82 -16.49
C GLU A 57 -0.31 -16.48 -16.53
N ASP A 58 -1.36 -15.74 -16.12
CA ASP A 58 -2.73 -16.21 -16.11
C ASP A 58 -3.70 -15.13 -16.67
N PRO A 59 -4.28 -15.33 -17.86
CA PRO A 59 -5.21 -14.38 -18.47
C PRO A 59 -6.55 -14.27 -17.74
N ASP A 60 -6.86 -15.18 -16.81
CA ASP A 60 -8.04 -15.06 -15.95
C ASP A 60 -7.78 -14.17 -14.71
N VAL A 61 -6.55 -13.73 -14.47
CA VAL A 61 -6.19 -12.83 -13.36
C VAL A 61 -6.18 -11.38 -13.79
N CYS A 62 -6.77 -10.51 -12.97
CA CYS A 62 -6.73 -9.05 -13.12
C CYS A 62 -6.28 -8.42 -11.80
N VAL A 63 -5.12 -7.76 -11.83
CA VAL A 63 -4.53 -7.03 -10.71
C VAL A 63 -4.96 -5.57 -10.81
N VAL A 64 -5.80 -5.11 -9.90
CA VAL A 64 -6.35 -3.75 -9.93
C VAL A 64 -5.52 -2.85 -9.00
N PRO A 65 -4.68 -1.94 -9.54
CA PRO A 65 -3.98 -0.96 -8.73
C PRO A 65 -4.95 0.10 -8.23
N LEU A 66 -4.94 0.36 -6.92
CA LEU A 66 -5.86 1.32 -6.30
C LEU A 66 -5.12 2.56 -5.84
N VAL A 67 -4.25 2.41 -4.85
CA VAL A 67 -3.48 3.51 -4.24
C VAL A 67 -2.10 2.99 -3.86
N PHE A 68 -1.05 3.68 -4.27
CA PHE A 68 0.30 3.39 -3.82
C PHE A 68 1.10 4.65 -3.58
N THR A 69 1.85 4.67 -2.49
CA THR A 69 2.80 5.74 -2.21
C THR A 69 4.06 5.19 -1.55
N ARG A 70 5.20 5.82 -1.83
CA ARG A 70 6.49 5.45 -1.26
C ARG A 70 7.19 6.68 -0.76
N LEU A 71 7.73 6.61 0.45
CA LEU A 71 8.56 7.66 1.02
C LEU A 71 9.91 7.08 1.45
N MET A 72 10.99 7.77 1.07
CA MET A 72 12.35 7.34 1.38
C MET A 72 12.60 7.25 2.91
N PRO A 73 13.56 6.44 3.37
CA PRO A 73 13.77 6.20 4.80
C PRO A 73 14.02 7.49 5.58
N MET A 74 13.28 7.65 6.69
CA MET A 74 13.41 8.79 7.61
C MET A 74 12.76 8.46 8.96
N GLY A 75 12.38 9.46 9.76
CA GLY A 75 11.75 9.25 11.06
C GLY A 75 10.36 8.64 10.96
N ALA A 76 9.78 8.32 12.12
CA ALA A 76 8.44 7.75 12.19
C ALA A 76 7.40 8.61 11.48
N MET A 77 6.38 7.95 10.93
CA MET A 77 5.22 8.62 10.34
C MET A 77 4.47 9.41 11.39
N THR A 78 4.09 10.64 11.07
CA THR A 78 3.21 11.43 11.95
C THR A 78 1.83 10.77 12.04
N THR A 79 1.10 11.03 13.13
CA THR A 79 -0.29 10.54 13.29
C THR A 79 -1.16 10.94 12.10
N GLU A 80 -1.03 12.18 11.64
CA GLU A 80 -1.75 12.69 10.48
C GLU A 80 -1.40 11.91 9.20
N ALA A 81 -0.11 11.68 8.92
CA ALA A 81 0.32 10.97 7.73
C ALA A 81 -0.18 9.52 7.70
N VAL A 82 0.01 8.78 8.79
CA VAL A 82 -0.38 7.37 8.85
C VAL A 82 -1.89 7.20 8.74
N GLU A 83 -2.67 8.04 9.42
CA GLU A 83 -4.14 7.97 9.34
C GLU A 83 -4.67 8.42 7.98
N HIS A 84 -4.04 9.40 7.33
CA HIS A 84 -4.40 9.81 5.98
C HIS A 84 -4.15 8.67 4.98
N ILE A 85 -2.94 8.12 4.97
CA ILE A 85 -2.52 7.10 4.00
C ILE A 85 -3.32 5.81 4.19
N MET A 86 -3.43 5.31 5.42
CA MET A 86 -4.18 4.09 5.70
C MET A 86 -5.65 4.25 5.30
N ARG A 87 -6.25 5.41 5.58
CA ARG A 87 -7.64 5.69 5.17
C ARG A 87 -7.80 5.67 3.67
N ARG A 88 -6.91 6.34 2.92
CA ARG A 88 -6.90 6.35 1.45
C ARG A 88 -6.85 4.92 0.89
N VAL A 89 -5.95 4.09 1.42
CA VAL A 89 -5.83 2.68 1.03
C VAL A 89 -7.12 1.90 1.35
N THR A 90 -7.64 2.00 2.58
CA THR A 90 -8.84 1.25 2.98
C THR A 90 -10.09 1.69 2.23
N ASP A 91 -10.24 3.00 1.97
CA ASP A 91 -11.37 3.54 1.24
C ASP A 91 -11.35 3.04 -0.20
N ALA A 92 -10.19 3.06 -0.85
CA ALA A 92 -10.06 2.58 -2.22
C ALA A 92 -10.35 1.07 -2.33
N ILE A 93 -9.86 0.25 -1.39
CA ILE A 93 -10.19 -1.18 -1.34
C ILE A 93 -11.70 -1.39 -1.15
N ARG A 94 -12.33 -0.66 -0.23
CA ARG A 94 -13.78 -0.79 0.05
C ARG A 94 -14.60 -0.44 -1.19
N ASP A 95 -14.29 0.67 -1.83
CA ASP A 95 -15.16 1.29 -2.82
C ASP A 95 -15.06 0.62 -4.21
N ASN A 96 -14.04 -0.23 -4.44
CA ASN A 96 -13.80 -0.89 -5.72
C ASN A 96 -13.96 -2.44 -5.68
N GLY A 97 -14.35 -3.00 -4.53
CA GLY A 97 -14.61 -4.42 -4.35
C GLY A 97 -15.86 -4.95 -5.09
N PRO A 98 -16.22 -6.23 -4.92
CA PRO A 98 -15.55 -7.25 -4.10
C PRO A 98 -14.23 -7.74 -4.70
N TRP A 99 -13.39 -8.35 -3.87
CA TRP A 99 -12.05 -8.84 -4.22
C TRP A 99 -11.90 -10.33 -3.94
N ASP A 100 -11.19 -11.03 -4.83
CA ASP A 100 -10.81 -12.43 -4.62
C ASP A 100 -9.53 -12.54 -3.77
N ALA A 101 -8.67 -11.53 -3.82
CA ALA A 101 -7.48 -11.38 -2.97
C ALA A 101 -7.05 -9.91 -2.87
N VAL A 102 -6.22 -9.59 -1.87
CA VAL A 102 -5.54 -8.30 -1.75
C VAL A 102 -4.04 -8.51 -1.62
N LEU A 103 -3.26 -7.79 -2.42
CA LEU A 103 -1.81 -7.71 -2.32
C LEU A 103 -1.40 -6.35 -1.76
N LEU A 104 -0.64 -6.34 -0.67
CA LEU A 104 -0.18 -5.13 -0.01
C LEU A 104 1.33 -4.99 -0.24
N PRO A 105 1.80 -4.08 -1.11
CA PRO A 105 3.22 -3.87 -1.39
C PRO A 105 3.93 -3.12 -0.24
N LEU A 106 3.86 -3.65 0.97
CA LEU A 106 4.40 -3.07 2.20
C LEU A 106 5.92 -3.21 2.28
N HIS A 107 6.57 -2.39 3.12
CA HIS A 107 8.01 -2.49 3.38
C HIS A 107 8.30 -3.44 4.54
N GLY A 108 7.46 -3.45 5.58
CA GLY A 108 7.63 -4.26 6.78
C GLY A 108 8.51 -3.64 7.88
N ALA A 109 8.85 -2.35 7.77
CA ALA A 109 9.68 -1.64 8.74
C ALA A 109 9.16 -0.22 9.05
N ALA A 110 7.88 0.04 8.78
CA ALA A 110 7.27 1.33 9.04
C ALA A 110 6.86 1.46 10.51
N VAL A 111 7.31 2.56 11.12
CA VAL A 111 6.91 2.98 12.45
C VAL A 111 6.14 4.28 12.32
N SER A 112 5.06 4.41 13.07
CA SER A 112 4.33 5.66 13.23
C SER A 112 4.24 6.05 14.70
N VAL A 113 3.82 7.30 14.95
CA VAL A 113 3.55 7.77 16.32
C VAL A 113 2.52 6.88 17.05
N PRO A 114 1.34 6.57 16.49
CA PRO A 114 0.36 5.71 17.16
C PRO A 114 0.66 4.21 17.05
N TYR A 115 1.35 3.75 16.00
CA TYR A 115 1.56 2.32 15.73
C TYR A 115 3.05 2.02 15.55
N ARG A 116 3.62 1.24 16.49
CA ARG A 116 5.01 0.76 16.38
C ARG A 116 5.21 -0.20 15.22
N ASP A 117 4.15 -0.91 14.83
CA ASP A 117 4.07 -1.77 13.66
C ASP A 117 2.99 -1.20 12.74
N ALA A 118 3.37 -0.22 11.90
CA ALA A 118 2.43 0.44 11.00
C ALA A 118 2.04 -0.47 9.82
N ASP A 119 2.94 -1.34 9.36
CA ASP A 119 2.63 -2.35 8.34
C ASP A 119 1.57 -3.34 8.85
N GLY A 120 1.74 -3.86 10.07
CA GLY A 120 0.77 -4.75 10.71
C GLY A 120 -0.59 -4.09 10.96
N GLU A 121 -0.60 -2.81 11.34
CA GLU A 121 -1.85 -2.05 11.47
C GLU A 121 -2.58 -1.91 10.13
N MET A 122 -1.87 -1.68 9.01
CA MET A 122 -2.48 -1.69 7.68
C MET A 122 -3.10 -3.06 7.38
N VAL A 123 -2.36 -4.15 7.60
CA VAL A 123 -2.87 -5.52 7.39
C VAL A 123 -4.13 -5.78 8.23
N ARG A 124 -4.14 -5.36 9.51
CA ARG A 124 -5.31 -5.48 10.39
C ARG A 124 -6.54 -4.76 9.83
N ARG A 125 -6.38 -3.50 9.39
CA ARG A 125 -7.47 -2.71 8.81
C ARG A 125 -8.01 -3.33 7.52
N VAL A 126 -7.13 -3.81 6.64
CA VAL A 126 -7.56 -4.51 5.42
C VAL A 126 -8.31 -5.79 5.78
N ARG A 127 -7.80 -6.59 6.72
CA ARG A 127 -8.46 -7.83 7.17
C ARG A 127 -9.87 -7.59 7.71
N GLU A 128 -10.06 -6.56 8.52
CA GLU A 128 -11.39 -6.18 9.02
C GLU A 128 -12.34 -5.79 7.89
N LEU A 129 -11.81 -5.15 6.85
CA LEU A 129 -12.58 -4.70 5.70
C LEU A 129 -12.99 -5.84 4.77
N VAL A 130 -12.07 -6.75 4.43
CA VAL A 130 -12.30 -7.79 3.42
C VAL A 130 -12.82 -9.11 3.99
N GLY A 131 -12.90 -9.23 5.32
CA GLY A 131 -13.37 -10.45 6.00
C GLY A 131 -12.31 -11.56 6.05
N PRO A 132 -12.60 -12.69 6.70
CA PRO A 132 -11.61 -13.76 6.96
C PRO A 132 -11.26 -14.61 5.73
N ASP A 133 -12.14 -14.66 4.72
CA ASP A 133 -12.01 -15.60 3.61
C ASP A 133 -11.16 -15.07 2.45
N VAL A 134 -10.99 -13.75 2.35
CA VAL A 134 -10.17 -13.12 1.29
C VAL A 134 -8.69 -13.23 1.66
N PRO A 135 -7.83 -13.88 0.86
CA PRO A 135 -6.39 -13.91 1.10
C PRO A 135 -5.78 -12.51 1.08
N ILE A 136 -4.82 -12.26 1.98
CA ILE A 136 -4.00 -11.04 1.98
C ILE A 136 -2.54 -11.48 1.86
N GLY A 137 -1.85 -10.95 0.86
CA GLY A 137 -0.43 -11.20 0.60
C GLY A 137 0.40 -9.93 0.52
#